data_AF-A0A7W1IJ06-F1
#
_entry.id   AF-A0A7W1IJ06-F1
#
_cell.length_a   1.000
_cell.length_b   1.000
_cell.length_c   1.000
_cell.angle_alpha   90.00
_cell.angle_beta   90.00
_cell.angle_gamma   90.00
#
_symmetry.space_group_name_H-M   'P 1'
#
loop_
_entity.id
_entity.type
_entity.pdbx_description
1 polymer ?
#
loop_
_entity_poly.entity_id
_entity_poly.type
_entity_poly.pdbx_seq_one_letter_code
_entity_poly.pdbx_strand_id
1 'polypeptide(L)'
;MANNSKRSHHIYESDFAFLVKAAVYLLLGTLWIGWQGHRWLPVGVVIGFALSKVEILRINRKIEYALLVVGALLGLYSLGLTLFF
;
A
#
# COMPACT_ATOMS: atom_id res chain seq x y z
N MET A 1 15.91 -44.14 -18.82
CA MET A 1 16.56 -43.02 -18.10
C MET A 1 15.52 -41.92 -17.90
N ALA A 2 14.93 -41.83 -16.71
CA ALA A 2 13.89 -40.84 -16.41
C ALA A 2 14.53 -39.51 -16.00
N ASN A 3 14.31 -38.47 -16.81
CA ASN A 3 14.65 -37.08 -16.52
C ASN A 3 13.68 -36.58 -15.44
N ASN A 4 14.17 -36.42 -14.22
CA ASN A 4 13.45 -35.76 -13.13
C ASN A 4 13.56 -34.25 -13.33
N SER A 5 12.51 -33.63 -13.88
CA SER A 5 12.37 -32.17 -13.86
C SER A 5 12.26 -31.72 -12.41
N LYS A 6 13.35 -31.20 -11.84
CA LYS A 6 13.29 -30.44 -10.59
C LYS A 6 12.48 -29.17 -10.86
N ARG A 7 11.17 -29.23 -10.62
CA ARG A 7 10.33 -28.02 -10.53
C ARG A 7 10.90 -27.20 -9.37
N SER A 8 11.59 -26.13 -9.73
CA SER A 8 12.10 -25.14 -8.80
C SER A 8 10.92 -24.55 -8.03
N HIS A 9 10.78 -24.97 -6.79
CA HIS A 9 9.89 -24.34 -5.81
C HIS A 9 10.59 -23.04 -5.37
N HIS A 10 10.67 -22.06 -6.28
CA HIS A 10 11.16 -20.74 -5.93
C HIS A 10 10.11 -20.13 -5.02
N ILE A 11 10.48 -20.09 -3.75
CA ILE A 11 9.59 -19.83 -2.63
C ILE A 11 8.87 -18.48 -2.83
N TYR A 12 7.55 -18.58 -2.84
CA TYR A 12 6.47 -17.58 -2.92
C TYR A 12 6.53 -16.45 -1.86
N GLU A 13 7.59 -16.39 -1.07
CA GLU A 13 7.73 -15.57 0.15
C GLU A 13 8.06 -14.10 -0.18
N SER A 14 8.45 -13.83 -1.43
CA SER A 14 8.58 -12.47 -1.99
C SER A 14 7.23 -11.89 -2.47
N ASP A 15 6.41 -12.69 -3.14
CA ASP A 15 5.28 -12.16 -3.92
C ASP A 15 4.05 -11.89 -3.04
N PHE A 16 3.78 -12.76 -2.07
CA PHE A 16 2.70 -12.52 -1.12
C PHE A 16 3.00 -11.33 -0.20
N ALA A 17 4.23 -11.25 0.30
CA ALA A 17 4.68 -10.14 1.14
C ALA A 17 4.64 -8.80 0.37
N PHE A 18 4.99 -8.83 -0.92
CA PHE A 18 4.82 -7.71 -1.83
C PHE A 18 3.35 -7.27 -1.93
N LEU A 19 2.45 -8.22 -2.20
CA LEU A 19 1.02 -7.95 -2.39
C LEU A 19 0.37 -7.38 -1.13
N VAL A 20 0.68 -7.96 0.04
CA VAL A 20 0.19 -7.47 1.34
C VAL A 20 0.66 -6.03 1.58
N LYS A 21 1.94 -5.73 1.38
CA LYS A 21 2.45 -4.36 1.54
C LYS A 21 1.79 -3.41 0.55
N ALA A 22 1.63 -3.81 -0.70
CA ALA A 22 0.98 -2.99 -1.71
C ALA A 22 -0.48 -2.64 -1.31
N ALA A 23 -1.24 -3.62 -0.84
CA ALA A 23 -2.59 -3.42 -0.33
C ALA A 23 -2.60 -2.46 0.87
N VAL A 24 -1.67 -2.61 1.82
CA VAL A 24 -1.55 -1.70 2.97
C VAL A 24 -1.26 -0.27 2.53
N TYR A 25 -0.34 -0.04 1.59
CA TYR A 25 -0.03 1.31 1.11
C TYR A 25 -1.20 1.94 0.36
N LEU A 26 -1.96 1.15 -0.38
CA LEU A 26 -3.16 1.61 -1.07
C LEU A 26 -4.25 1.99 -0.06
N LEU A 27 -4.52 1.13 0.93
CA LEU A 27 -5.48 1.40 2.01
C LEU A 27 -5.06 2.59 2.87
N LEU A 28 -3.77 2.73 3.16
CA LEU A 28 -3.25 3.92 3.84
C LEU A 28 -3.51 5.14 2.98
N GLY A 29 -3.20 5.12 1.68
CA GLY A 29 -3.48 6.25 0.80
C GLY A 29 -4.94 6.73 0.83
N THR A 30 -5.91 5.83 1.02
CA THR A 30 -7.33 6.20 1.07
C THR A 30 -7.80 6.79 2.40
N LEU A 31 -6.94 6.89 3.42
CA LEU A 31 -7.30 7.48 4.72
C LEU A 31 -7.21 9.01 4.71
N TRP A 32 -8.34 9.62 5.02
CA TRP A 32 -8.50 11.06 5.15
C TRP A 32 -9.01 11.44 6.54
N ILE A 33 -8.57 12.60 7.02
CA ILE A 33 -9.20 13.26 8.17
C ILE A 33 -10.14 14.32 7.61
N GLY A 34 -11.37 14.29 8.09
CA GLY A 34 -12.38 15.29 7.81
C GLY A 34 -12.80 16.04 9.07
N TRP A 35 -13.13 17.31 8.90
CA TRP A 35 -13.67 18.19 9.94
C TRP A 35 -14.86 18.94 9.32
N GLN A 36 -15.99 19.00 10.04
CA GLN A 36 -17.23 19.65 9.59
C GLN A 36 -17.68 19.23 8.18
N GLY A 37 -17.64 17.91 7.91
CA GLY A 37 -18.12 17.35 6.63
C GLY A 37 -17.19 17.57 5.43
N HIS A 38 -16.07 18.28 5.61
CA HIS A 38 -15.07 18.47 4.56
C HIS A 38 -13.89 17.53 4.79
N ARG A 39 -13.23 17.06 3.73
CA ARG A 39 -11.95 16.32 3.84
C ARG A 39 -10.80 17.31 3.78
N TRP A 40 -9.97 17.32 4.82
CA TRP A 40 -8.94 18.34 5.00
C TRP A 40 -7.54 17.81 4.70
N LEU A 41 -7.20 16.63 5.24
CA LEU A 41 -5.85 16.12 5.16
C LEU A 41 -5.82 14.63 4.82
N PRO A 42 -5.06 14.20 3.80
CA PRO A 42 -4.82 12.79 3.53
C PRO A 42 -3.78 12.25 4.53
N VAL A 43 -4.21 12.06 5.78
CA VAL A 43 -3.33 11.57 6.87
C VAL A 43 -2.67 10.24 6.50
N GLY A 44 -3.37 9.43 5.73
CA GLY A 44 -2.92 8.18 5.18
C GLY A 44 -1.67 8.26 4.32
N VAL A 45 -1.54 9.32 3.52
CA VAL A 45 -0.35 9.58 2.70
C VAL A 45 0.84 9.94 3.58
N VAL A 46 0.62 10.77 4.61
CA VAL A 46 1.67 11.17 5.56
C VAL A 46 2.19 9.95 6.33
N ILE A 47 1.28 9.12 6.84
CA ILE A 47 1.61 7.88 7.56
C ILE A 47 2.32 6.90 6.62
N GLY A 48 1.78 6.67 5.42
CA GLY A 48 2.39 5.77 4.45
C GLY A 48 3.78 6.23 4.01
N PHE A 49 4.00 7.54 3.88
CA PHE A 49 5.32 8.10 3.60
C PHE A 49 6.29 7.87 4.76
N ALA A 50 5.86 8.03 6.02
CA ALA A 50 6.68 7.71 7.19
C ALA A 50 7.02 6.20 7.23
N LEU A 51 6.05 5.33 6.96
CA LEU A 51 6.24 3.88 6.91
C LEU A 51 7.15 3.44 5.75
N SER A 52 7.19 4.18 4.63
CA SER A 52 8.11 3.90 3.50
C SER A 52 9.58 4.01 3.88
N LYS A 53 9.87 4.75 4.95
CA LYS A 53 11.23 4.88 5.49
C LYS A 53 11.63 3.69 6.36
N VAL A 54 10.66 2.92 6.86
CA VAL A 54 10.93 1.74 7.69
C VAL A 54 11.10 0.55 6.75
N GLU A 55 12.34 0.10 6.57
CA GLU A 55 12.73 -0.97 5.63
C GLU A 55 12.35 -2.37 6.13
N ILE A 56 11.05 -2.61 6.33
CA ILE A 56 10.55 -3.92 6.77
C ILE A 56 10.50 -4.91 5.59
N LEU A 57 10.30 -4.41 4.36
CA LEU A 57 10.01 -5.23 3.17
C LEU A 57 10.63 -4.61 1.91
N ARG A 58 11.29 -5.44 1.07
CA ARG A 58 12.02 -5.06 -0.15
C ARG A 58 11.10 -4.70 -1.34
N ILE A 59 10.30 -3.66 -1.21
CA ILE A 59 9.56 -3.06 -2.34
C ILE A 59 10.34 -1.86 -2.88
N ASN A 60 10.29 -1.66 -4.20
CA ASN A 60 10.75 -0.43 -4.82
C ASN A 60 9.93 0.76 -4.31
N ARG A 61 10.59 1.71 -3.63
CA ARG A 61 9.97 2.93 -3.08
C ARG A 61 9.09 3.70 -4.08
N LYS A 62 9.42 3.63 -5.38
CA LYS A 62 8.59 4.23 -6.46
C LYS A 62 7.17 3.65 -6.50
N ILE A 63 7.01 2.34 -6.30
CA ILE A 63 5.72 1.66 -6.30
C ILE A 63 4.92 2.06 -5.05
N GLU A 64 5.58 2.17 -3.89
CA GLU A 64 4.95 2.61 -2.64
C GLU A 64 4.34 4.01 -2.77
N TYR A 65 5.10 4.96 -3.33
CA TYR A 65 4.59 6.32 -3.56
C TYR A 65 3.45 6.34 -4.58
N ALA A 66 3.53 5.54 -5.65
CA ALA A 66 2.45 5.43 -6.60
C ALA A 66 1.17 4.91 -5.94
N LEU A 67 1.26 3.87 -5.10
CA LEU A 67 0.12 3.32 -4.38
C LEU A 67 -0.48 4.31 -3.38
N LEU A 68 0.34 5.10 -2.69
CA LEU A 68 -0.16 6.15 -1.79
C LEU A 68 -0.90 7.25 -2.55
N VAL A 69 -0.37 7.68 -3.68
CA VAL A 69 -1.03 8.71 -4.52
C VAL A 69 -2.32 8.18 -5.12
N VAL A 70 -2.31 6.96 -5.67
CA VAL A 70 -3.52 6.31 -6.20
C VAL A 70 -4.56 6.12 -5.09
N GLY A 71 -4.15 5.62 -3.93
CA GLY A 71 -5.03 5.51 -2.77
C GLY A 71 -5.60 6.86 -2.34
N ALA A 72 -4.80 7.93 -2.35
CA ALA A 72 -5.26 9.27 -2.01
C ALA A 72 -6.31 9.79 -2.99
N LEU A 73 -6.10 9.58 -4.29
CA LEU A 73 -7.07 9.95 -5.32
C LEU A 73 -8.36 9.15 -5.16
N LEU A 74 -8.28 7.82 -4.96
CA LEU A 74 -9.46 6.99 -4.70
C LEU A 74 -10.21 7.46 -3.44
N GLY A 75 -9.47 7.77 -2.38
CA GLY A 75 -10.01 8.34 -1.15
C GLY A 75 -10.68 9.70 -1.37
N LEU A 76 -10.13 10.56 -2.23
CA LEU A 76 -10.72 11.83 -2.63
C LEU A 76 -12.00 11.65 -3.45
N TYR A 77 -12.06 10.64 -4.31
CA TYR A 77 -13.27 10.26 -5.08
C TYR A 77 -14.33 9.51 -4.25
N SER A 78 -14.21 9.51 -2.92
CA SER A 78 -15.16 8.90 -1.99
C SER A 78 -15.12 7.37 -1.89
N LEU A 79 -14.07 6.74 -2.42
CA LEU A 79 -13.79 5.30 -2.25
C LEU A 79 -12.88 5.03 -1.03
N GLY A 80 -12.75 5.99 -0.12
CA GLY A 80 -11.85 5.92 1.03
C GLY A 80 -12.54 6.12 2.37
N LEU A 81 -11.77 5.87 3.42
CA LEU A 81 -12.18 6.06 4.81
C LEU A 81 -11.90 7.49 5.23
N THR A 82 -12.94 8.18 5.69
CA THR A 82 -12.81 9.50 6.32
C THR A 82 -13.06 9.36 7.81
N LEU A 83 -12.08 9.71 8.63
CA LEU A 83 -12.26 9.86 10.07
C LEU A 83 -12.76 11.28 10.34
N PHE A 84 -13.95 11.38 10.94
CA PHE A 84 -14.56 12.64 11.33
C PHE A 84 -14.28 12.93 12.80
N PHE A 85 -13.92 14.18 13.10
CA PHE A 85 -13.75 14.72 14.45
C PHE A 85 -14.55 16.00 14.61
#